data_AF-X1LL26-F1
#
_entry.id   AF-X1LL26-F1
#
_cell.length_a   1.000
_cell.length_b   1.000
_cell.length_c   1.000
_cell.angle_alpha   90.00
_cell.angle_beta   90.00
_cell.angle_gamma   90.00
#
_symmetry.space_group_name_H-M   'P 1'
#
loop_
_entity.id
_entity.type
_entity.pdbx_description
1 polymer ?
#
loop_
_entity_poly.entity_id
_entity_poly.type
_entity_poly.pdbx_seq_one_letter_code
_entity_poly.pdbx_strand_id
1 'polypeptide(L)'
;LFDTQIDSTNWEELEPQPPFYLFIPQDTSRLNEYNEFWKISDVMNQNGDPAPGIVTTHDQFAISWSEQESKDKVFRFLETTSEDEARGLFRLCSQAQWNYDRAKRELSTVSWIKNIKPILYRPFDVRWTIFDANVAVHRRKRVMRHMLAGANIGFCTDREVNGDFRHVLCTRQLIDDCTVSLQTKERTYIFPLYLYPAEGEMQFEGGRRPNLNPEFIKAVSDKLGLKFIDDGRGDFEQTFGPEDIFNYAYAVFHSPTYRSRYAEFLKIDFPRLPITSDKE
;
A
#
# COMPACT_ATOMS: atom_id res chain seq x y z
N LEU A 1 35.73 19.75 -29.04
CA LEU A 1 34.55 20.11 -28.24
C LEU A 1 33.78 21.12 -29.07
N PHE A 2 32.61 20.74 -29.58
CA PHE A 2 31.82 21.62 -30.44
C PHE A 2 31.26 22.76 -29.58
N ASP A 3 31.49 24.00 -30.03
CA ASP A 3 30.88 25.22 -29.50
C ASP A 3 29.37 25.17 -29.75
N THR A 4 28.59 24.66 -28.80
CA THR A 4 27.17 25.03 -28.70
C THR A 4 27.10 26.41 -28.08
N GLN A 5 26.93 27.44 -28.91
CA GLN A 5 26.62 28.79 -28.42
C GLN A 5 25.18 28.80 -27.88
N ILE A 6 25.00 29.41 -26.70
CA ILE A 6 23.69 29.60 -26.04
C ILE A 6 22.68 30.18 -27.05
N ASP A 7 23.14 31.12 -27.87
CA ASP A 7 22.37 31.89 -28.84
C ASP A 7 21.88 31.04 -30.04
N SER A 8 22.50 29.90 -30.29
CA SER A 8 22.18 28.99 -31.40
C SER A 8 21.40 27.74 -30.97
N THR A 9 21.21 27.56 -29.66
CA THR A 9 20.47 26.42 -29.11
C THR A 9 18.97 26.74 -29.16
N ASN A 10 18.17 25.82 -29.70
CA ASN A 10 16.72 25.97 -29.69
C ASN A 10 16.19 25.60 -28.30
N TRP A 11 15.88 26.62 -27.49
CA TRP A 11 15.35 26.44 -26.15
C TRP A 11 13.83 26.27 -26.19
N GLU A 12 13.34 25.35 -25.37
CA GLU A 12 11.91 25.24 -25.04
C GLU A 12 11.68 25.95 -23.71
N GLU A 13 10.82 26.96 -23.70
CA GLU A 13 10.41 27.63 -22.47
C GLU A 13 9.44 26.73 -21.70
N LEU A 14 9.71 26.52 -20.41
CA LEU A 14 8.89 25.72 -19.53
C LEU A 14 8.06 26.62 -18.61
N GLU A 15 6.86 26.18 -18.26
CA GLU A 15 6.01 26.82 -17.25
C GLU A 15 5.82 25.90 -16.02
N PRO A 16 6.78 25.84 -15.08
CA PRO A 16 6.66 25.00 -13.90
C PRO A 16 5.44 25.38 -13.04
N GLN A 17 4.54 24.43 -12.81
CA GLN A 17 3.32 24.64 -12.03
C GLN A 17 3.33 23.90 -10.68
N PRO A 18 2.63 24.40 -9.64
CA PRO A 18 2.42 23.65 -8.42
C PRO A 18 1.67 22.33 -8.67
N PRO A 19 1.85 21.32 -7.80
CA PRO A 19 2.68 21.35 -6.58
C PRO A 19 4.16 21.01 -6.80
N PHE A 20 4.54 20.56 -8.01
CA PHE A 20 5.85 19.93 -8.22
C PHE A 20 6.90 20.84 -8.87
N TYR A 21 6.49 21.88 -9.60
CA TYR A 21 7.38 22.80 -10.32
C TYR A 21 8.44 22.06 -11.16
N LEU A 22 7.98 21.16 -12.02
CA LEU A 22 8.84 20.26 -12.78
C LEU A 22 9.57 21.01 -13.91
N PHE A 23 10.87 20.75 -14.05
CA PHE A 23 11.75 21.31 -15.09
C PHE A 23 11.92 20.32 -16.26
N ILE A 24 10.80 19.76 -16.71
CA ILE A 24 10.71 18.90 -17.89
C ILE A 24 9.50 19.32 -18.72
N PRO A 25 9.49 19.12 -20.05
CA PRO A 25 8.29 19.30 -20.85
C PRO A 25 7.14 18.42 -20.32
N GLN A 26 5.95 19.00 -20.15
CA GLN A 26 4.77 18.28 -19.69
C GLN A 26 3.56 18.65 -20.55
N ASP A 27 2.78 17.65 -20.97
CA ASP A 27 1.45 17.90 -21.49
C ASP A 27 0.50 18.18 -20.31
N THR A 28 0.27 19.46 -20.05
CA THR A 28 -0.63 19.93 -18.97
C THR A 28 -2.07 20.08 -19.43
N SER A 29 -2.41 19.75 -20.69
CA SER A 29 -3.75 19.95 -21.25
C SER A 29 -4.87 19.25 -20.46
N ARG A 30 -4.51 18.17 -19.76
CA ARG A 30 -5.42 17.35 -18.93
C ARG A 30 -5.20 17.50 -17.43
N LEU A 31 -4.29 18.36 -16.99
CA LEU A 31 -3.94 18.50 -15.58
C LEU A 31 -5.11 19.04 -14.75
N ASN A 32 -5.83 20.03 -15.27
CA ASN A 32 -7.00 20.60 -14.58
C ASN A 32 -8.11 19.55 -14.40
N GLU A 33 -8.46 18.83 -15.47
CA GLU A 33 -9.40 17.71 -15.44
C GLU A 33 -8.97 16.64 -14.43
N TYR A 34 -7.71 16.22 -14.46
CA TYR A 34 -7.20 15.21 -13.53
C TYR A 34 -7.23 15.67 -12.06
N ASN A 35 -6.96 16.95 -11.81
CA ASN A 35 -6.95 17.51 -10.45
C ASN A 35 -8.34 17.65 -9.83
N GLU A 36 -9.42 17.65 -10.63
CA GLU A 36 -10.79 17.60 -10.14
C GLU A 36 -11.14 16.23 -9.51
N PHE A 37 -10.37 15.18 -9.83
CA PHE A 37 -10.59 13.84 -9.30
C PHE A 37 -9.98 13.67 -7.89
N TRP A 38 -10.55 12.72 -7.14
CA TRP A 38 -10.15 12.45 -5.77
C TRP A 38 -8.94 11.52 -5.72
N LYS A 39 -7.83 11.96 -5.15
CA LYS A 39 -6.67 11.08 -4.94
C LYS A 39 -7.05 9.89 -4.05
N ILE A 40 -6.62 8.67 -4.38
CA ILE A 40 -7.00 7.48 -3.59
C ILE A 40 -6.58 7.60 -2.12
N SER A 41 -5.49 8.32 -1.83
CA SER A 41 -5.07 8.62 -0.46
C SER A 41 -6.04 9.54 0.29
N ASP A 42 -6.78 10.38 -0.43
CA ASP A 42 -7.76 11.31 0.13
C ASP A 42 -9.15 10.65 0.22
N VAL A 43 -9.42 9.68 -0.67
CA VAL A 43 -10.59 8.79 -0.60
C VAL A 43 -10.48 7.88 0.62
N MET A 44 -9.31 7.28 0.87
CA MET A 44 -9.11 6.27 1.93
C MET A 44 -8.23 6.78 3.07
N ASN A 45 -8.63 7.90 3.68
CA ASN A 45 -7.82 8.68 4.63
C ASN A 45 -8.15 8.47 6.12
N GLN A 46 -9.15 7.65 6.45
CA GLN A 46 -9.67 7.54 7.82
C GLN A 46 -8.70 6.85 8.79
N ASN A 47 -7.68 6.18 8.27
CA ASN A 47 -6.59 5.59 9.05
C ASN A 47 -5.37 6.52 9.19
N GLY A 48 -5.43 7.77 8.71
CA GLY A 48 -4.29 8.69 8.61
C GLY A 48 -3.44 8.46 7.36
N ASP A 49 -2.25 9.06 7.30
CA ASP A 49 -1.39 9.06 6.10
C ASP A 49 -1.19 7.67 5.49
N PRO A 50 -1.10 7.54 4.15
CA PRO A 50 -0.80 6.28 3.49
C PRO A 50 0.46 5.65 4.07
N ALA A 51 0.37 4.37 4.44
CA ALA A 51 1.49 3.60 4.93
C ALA A 51 1.94 2.58 3.89
N PRO A 52 3.26 2.44 3.63
CA PRO A 52 3.76 1.39 2.77
C PRO A 52 3.55 0.02 3.42
N GLY A 53 3.88 -1.04 2.69
CA GLY A 53 3.91 -2.40 3.19
C GLY A 53 4.93 -2.63 4.31
N ILE A 54 4.98 -3.88 4.78
CA ILE A 54 5.96 -4.32 5.76
C ILE A 54 7.35 -4.23 5.14
N VAL A 55 8.30 -3.63 5.86
CA VAL A 55 9.72 -3.69 5.48
C VAL A 55 10.40 -4.65 6.44
N THR A 56 10.75 -5.85 5.96
CA THR A 56 11.35 -6.86 6.85
C THR A 56 12.78 -6.51 7.22
N THR A 57 13.51 -5.85 6.31
CA THR A 57 14.96 -5.52 6.35
C THR A 57 15.92 -6.70 6.21
N HIS A 58 15.42 -7.94 6.20
CA HIS A 58 16.21 -9.17 6.11
C HIS A 58 15.36 -10.35 5.64
N ASP A 59 14.88 -10.28 4.40
CA ASP A 59 13.89 -11.21 3.84
C ASP A 59 14.27 -12.69 3.98
N GLN A 60 15.57 -13.04 3.91
CA GLN A 60 16.03 -14.42 4.06
C GLN A 60 15.56 -15.06 5.37
N PHE A 61 15.54 -14.27 6.45
CA PHE A 61 15.04 -14.70 7.75
C PHE A 61 13.52 -14.54 7.88
N ALA A 62 12.97 -13.44 7.36
CA ALA A 62 11.60 -13.02 7.63
C ALA A 62 10.52 -13.58 6.70
N ILE A 63 10.90 -14.03 5.51
CA ILE A 63 10.00 -14.52 4.45
C ILE A 63 10.30 -15.99 4.16
N SER A 64 9.27 -16.81 4.13
CA SER A 64 9.36 -18.26 3.95
C SER A 64 8.31 -18.79 2.98
N TRP A 65 8.54 -19.96 2.39
CA TRP A 65 7.60 -20.66 1.52
C TRP A 65 6.49 -21.36 2.29
N SER A 66 6.73 -21.72 3.56
CA SER A 66 5.72 -22.36 4.40
C SER A 66 5.73 -21.82 5.83
N GLU A 67 4.63 -22.04 6.53
CA GLU A 67 4.55 -21.79 7.98
C GLU A 67 5.64 -22.56 8.74
N GLN A 68 5.91 -23.82 8.34
CA GLN A 68 6.92 -24.64 8.98
C GLN A 68 8.32 -24.07 8.78
N GLU A 69 8.66 -23.63 7.57
CA GLU A 69 9.95 -23.01 7.31
C GLU A 69 10.14 -21.73 8.15
N SER A 70 9.09 -20.91 8.33
CA SER A 70 9.16 -19.76 9.24
C SER A 70 9.47 -20.16 10.67
N LYS A 71 8.90 -21.27 11.18
CA LYS A 71 9.21 -21.80 12.51
C LYS A 71 10.65 -22.28 12.59
N ASP A 72 11.07 -23.08 11.62
CA ASP A 72 12.40 -23.68 11.57
C ASP A 72 13.49 -22.60 11.53
N LYS A 73 13.29 -21.51 10.77
CA LYS A 73 14.22 -20.38 10.75
C LYS A 73 14.38 -19.74 12.13
N VAL A 74 13.28 -19.49 12.84
CA VAL A 74 13.36 -18.92 14.20
C VAL A 74 14.01 -19.88 15.18
N PHE A 75 13.70 -21.18 15.13
CA PHE A 75 14.36 -22.14 16.01
C PHE A 75 15.86 -22.25 15.73
N ARG A 76 16.27 -22.32 14.46
CA ARG A 76 17.68 -22.28 14.07
C ARG A 76 18.37 -21.00 14.52
N PHE A 77 17.69 -19.86 14.42
CA PHE A 77 18.19 -18.60 14.98
C PHE A 77 18.36 -18.69 16.51
N LEU A 78 17.39 -19.28 17.22
CA LEU A 78 17.45 -19.46 18.67
C LEU A 78 18.53 -20.46 19.12
N GLU A 79 19.01 -21.34 18.26
CA GLU A 79 20.13 -22.25 18.55
C GLU A 79 21.50 -21.56 18.49
N THR A 80 21.61 -20.44 17.77
CA THR A 80 22.88 -19.71 17.66
C THR A 80 23.38 -19.22 19.01
N THR A 81 24.69 -19.28 19.21
CA THR A 81 25.38 -18.87 20.44
C THR A 81 25.93 -17.45 20.36
N SER A 82 26.05 -16.90 19.16
CA SER A 82 26.57 -15.55 18.90
C SER A 82 25.88 -14.88 17.70
N GLU A 83 25.97 -13.56 17.63
CA GLU A 83 25.49 -12.80 16.47
C GLU A 83 26.20 -13.23 15.18
N ASP A 84 27.52 -13.45 15.23
CA ASP A 84 28.31 -13.85 14.06
C ASP A 84 27.83 -15.19 13.48
N GLU A 85 27.50 -16.15 14.35
CA GLU A 85 26.91 -17.43 13.94
C GLU A 85 25.55 -17.22 13.26
N ALA A 86 24.67 -16.38 13.85
CA ALA A 86 23.38 -16.06 13.26
C ALA A 86 23.51 -15.37 11.89
N ARG A 87 24.49 -14.48 11.73
CA ARG A 87 24.80 -13.81 10.45
C ARG A 87 25.41 -14.75 9.42
N GLY A 88 26.06 -15.83 9.85
CA GLY A 88 26.47 -16.93 8.98
C GLY A 88 25.30 -17.73 8.41
N LEU A 89 24.17 -17.79 9.12
CA LEU A 89 22.94 -18.47 8.68
C LEU A 89 22.01 -17.56 7.87
N PHE A 90 21.90 -16.29 8.29
CA PHE A 90 20.92 -15.35 7.75
C PHE A 90 21.56 -13.99 7.47
N ARG A 91 21.18 -13.37 6.35
CA ARG A 91 21.50 -11.98 6.05
C ARG A 91 20.64 -11.04 6.89
N LEU A 92 21.05 -10.79 8.13
CA LEU A 92 20.36 -9.92 9.08
C LEU A 92 20.73 -8.43 8.89
N CYS A 93 19.82 -7.52 9.22
CA CYS A 93 20.08 -6.07 9.10
C CYS A 93 20.99 -5.55 10.24
N SER A 94 21.19 -4.23 10.28
CA SER A 94 22.11 -3.59 11.24
C SER A 94 21.60 -3.66 12.69
N GLN A 95 22.52 -3.70 13.66
CA GLN A 95 22.21 -3.70 15.10
C GLN A 95 21.40 -2.47 15.56
N ALA A 96 21.50 -1.36 14.82
CA ALA A 96 20.73 -0.15 15.09
C ALA A 96 19.23 -0.30 14.79
N GLN A 97 18.88 -1.12 13.79
CA GLN A 97 17.48 -1.36 13.39
C GLN A 97 16.91 -2.61 14.08
N TRP A 98 17.73 -3.63 14.26
CA TRP A 98 17.35 -4.92 14.82
C TRP A 98 18.45 -5.41 15.75
N ASN A 99 18.11 -5.83 16.97
CA ASN A 99 19.11 -6.22 17.95
C ASN A 99 19.08 -7.72 18.23
N TYR A 100 20.25 -8.38 18.14
CA TYR A 100 20.40 -9.83 18.27
C TYR A 100 19.96 -10.32 19.66
N ASP A 101 20.48 -9.72 20.72
CA ASP A 101 20.17 -10.14 22.10
C ASP A 101 18.69 -9.95 22.46
N ARG A 102 18.09 -8.86 21.98
CA ARG A 102 16.65 -8.63 22.09
C ARG A 102 15.88 -9.71 21.34
N ALA A 103 16.24 -9.99 20.09
CA ALA A 103 15.56 -11.00 19.29
C ALA A 103 15.65 -12.39 19.92
N LYS A 104 16.83 -12.80 20.41
CA LYS A 104 17.03 -14.07 21.14
C LYS A 104 16.10 -14.19 22.34
N ARG A 105 16.05 -13.16 23.18
CA ARG A 105 15.26 -13.11 24.41
C ARG A 105 13.75 -13.06 24.14
N GLU A 106 13.30 -12.30 23.16
CA GLU A 106 11.86 -12.14 22.89
C GLU A 106 11.31 -13.33 22.09
N LEU A 107 12.07 -13.86 21.13
CA LEU A 107 11.65 -15.02 20.34
C LEU A 107 11.70 -16.33 21.15
N SER A 108 12.48 -16.43 22.21
CA SER A 108 12.47 -17.62 23.09
C SER A 108 11.14 -17.81 23.83
N THR A 109 10.30 -16.77 23.90
CA THR A 109 8.97 -16.86 24.53
C THR A 109 7.94 -17.65 23.72
N VAL A 110 8.26 -18.02 22.47
CA VAL A 110 7.39 -18.72 21.50
C VAL A 110 6.03 -18.07 21.21
N SER A 111 5.78 -16.87 21.78
CA SER A 111 4.55 -16.10 21.60
C SER A 111 4.32 -15.63 20.17
N TRP A 112 5.37 -15.66 19.33
CA TRP A 112 5.34 -15.32 17.92
C TRP A 112 4.69 -16.39 17.04
N ILE A 113 4.53 -17.63 17.51
CA ILE A 113 3.95 -18.73 16.69
C ILE A 113 2.54 -18.39 16.23
N LYS A 114 1.70 -17.79 17.09
CA LYS A 114 0.33 -17.33 16.72
C LYS A 114 0.33 -16.15 15.72
N ASN A 115 1.48 -15.50 15.55
CA ASN A 115 1.68 -14.36 14.66
C ASN A 115 2.32 -14.78 13.32
N ILE A 116 2.45 -16.08 13.05
CA ILE A 116 2.79 -16.55 11.71
C ILE A 116 1.58 -16.29 10.80
N LYS A 117 1.80 -15.55 9.71
CA LYS A 117 0.73 -15.08 8.82
C LYS A 117 1.17 -15.16 7.35
N PRO A 118 0.21 -15.40 6.44
CA PRO A 118 0.46 -15.20 5.02
C PRO A 118 0.76 -13.71 4.73
N ILE A 119 1.68 -13.49 3.79
CA ILE A 119 2.03 -12.18 3.26
C ILE A 119 2.06 -12.29 1.74
N LEU A 120 1.39 -11.37 1.06
CA LEU A 120 1.52 -11.20 -0.38
C LEU A 120 2.87 -10.54 -0.64
N TYR A 121 3.90 -11.35 -0.89
CA TYR A 121 5.25 -10.87 -1.06
C TYR A 121 5.39 -10.18 -2.41
N ARG A 122 4.92 -10.79 -3.49
CA ARG A 122 4.87 -10.23 -4.86
C ARG A 122 3.52 -10.54 -5.51
N PRO A 123 3.19 -10.04 -6.71
CA PRO A 123 1.90 -10.32 -7.32
C PRO A 123 1.73 -11.82 -7.52
N PHE A 124 0.65 -12.37 -6.97
CA PHE A 124 0.33 -13.81 -6.97
C PHE A 124 1.34 -14.72 -6.24
N ASP A 125 2.28 -14.14 -5.48
CA ASP A 125 3.28 -14.85 -4.71
C ASP A 125 3.02 -14.66 -3.21
N VAL A 126 2.18 -15.52 -2.65
CA VAL A 126 1.86 -15.53 -1.22
C VAL A 126 2.89 -16.39 -0.49
N ARG A 127 3.60 -15.75 0.44
CA ARG A 127 4.61 -16.34 1.32
C ARG A 127 4.12 -16.34 2.75
N TRP A 128 4.98 -16.77 3.65
CA TRP A 128 4.76 -16.75 5.09
C TRP A 128 5.75 -15.82 5.77
N THR A 129 5.26 -15.05 6.73
CA THR A 129 6.08 -14.23 7.62
C THR A 129 5.60 -14.36 9.05
N ILE A 130 6.33 -13.74 9.97
CA ILE A 130 5.95 -13.64 11.37
C ILE A 130 5.75 -12.16 11.66
N PHE A 131 4.55 -11.78 12.08
CA PHE A 131 4.20 -10.40 12.42
C PHE A 131 4.79 -9.98 13.79
N ASP A 132 6.09 -10.20 13.95
CA ASP A 132 6.91 -9.88 15.13
C ASP A 132 8.00 -8.84 14.77
N ALA A 133 8.37 -7.92 15.68
CA ALA A 133 9.37 -6.88 15.35
C ALA A 133 10.79 -7.44 15.23
N ASN A 134 11.04 -8.61 15.81
CA ASN A 134 12.31 -9.29 15.72
C ASN A 134 12.40 -10.19 14.47
N VAL A 135 11.31 -10.31 13.69
CA VAL A 135 11.30 -11.03 12.40
C VAL A 135 11.01 -10.07 11.27
N ALA A 136 9.91 -9.32 11.32
CA ALA A 136 9.60 -8.26 10.37
C ALA A 136 9.77 -6.89 11.05
N VAL A 137 10.85 -6.18 10.76
CA VAL A 137 11.26 -4.99 11.55
C VAL A 137 10.23 -3.86 11.48
N HIS A 138 9.88 -3.38 10.28
CA HIS A 138 8.93 -2.29 10.10
C HIS A 138 7.55 -2.83 9.70
N ARG A 139 6.78 -3.27 10.70
CA ARG A 139 5.45 -3.91 10.51
C ARG A 139 4.31 -2.99 10.09
N ARG A 140 4.49 -1.67 10.17
CA ARG A 140 3.43 -0.68 9.89
C ARG A 140 2.12 -1.01 10.62
N LYS A 141 2.22 -1.28 11.93
CA LYS A 141 1.12 -1.79 12.78
C LYS A 141 -0.20 -1.01 12.64
N ARG A 142 -0.12 0.32 12.51
CA ARG A 142 -1.30 1.19 12.31
C ARG A 142 -2.20 0.70 11.17
N VAL A 143 -1.61 0.33 10.03
CA VAL A 143 -2.37 -0.14 8.87
C VAL A 143 -2.55 -1.65 8.87
N MET A 144 -1.49 -2.42 9.15
CA MET A 144 -1.51 -3.89 9.00
C MET A 144 -2.44 -4.58 10.00
N ARG A 145 -2.69 -3.97 11.17
CA ARG A 145 -3.65 -4.53 12.14
C ARG A 145 -5.04 -4.75 11.54
N HIS A 146 -5.47 -3.90 10.60
CA HIS A 146 -6.79 -3.99 9.99
C HIS A 146 -6.91 -5.16 9.01
N MET A 147 -5.78 -5.65 8.49
CA MET A 147 -5.72 -6.86 7.68
C MET A 147 -5.64 -8.13 8.54
N LEU A 148 -5.39 -8.00 9.85
CA LEU A 148 -5.26 -9.12 10.79
C LEU A 148 -6.47 -9.27 11.72
N ALA A 149 -7.20 -8.19 11.98
CA ALA A 149 -8.29 -8.15 12.96
C ALA A 149 -9.54 -8.89 12.49
N GLY A 150 -9.75 -9.04 11.17
CA GLY A 150 -10.92 -9.71 10.62
C GLY A 150 -10.88 -9.77 9.10
N ALA A 151 -11.98 -10.22 8.49
CA ALA A 151 -12.11 -10.29 7.03
C ALA A 151 -12.03 -8.90 6.40
N ASN A 152 -11.02 -8.66 5.58
CA ASN A 152 -10.79 -7.37 4.94
C ASN A 152 -10.23 -7.55 3.52
N ILE A 153 -10.39 -6.52 2.71
CA ILE A 153 -9.71 -6.39 1.41
C ILE A 153 -8.89 -5.10 1.42
N GLY A 154 -7.65 -5.20 0.94
CA GLY A 154 -6.72 -4.08 0.84
C GLY A 154 -6.48 -3.73 -0.61
N PHE A 155 -6.54 -2.44 -0.93
CA PHE A 155 -6.14 -1.90 -2.22
C PHE A 155 -4.65 -1.56 -2.16
N CYS A 156 -3.87 -2.09 -3.11
CA CYS A 156 -2.42 -1.88 -3.17
C CYS A 156 -2.10 -0.99 -4.36
N THR A 157 -1.35 0.08 -4.12
CA THR A 157 -0.78 0.91 -5.19
C THR A 157 0.52 1.57 -4.77
N ASP A 158 1.32 1.92 -5.75
CA ASP A 158 2.50 2.75 -5.54
C ASP A 158 2.12 4.24 -5.71
N ARG A 159 2.86 5.12 -5.04
CA ARG A 159 2.69 6.58 -5.17
C ARG A 159 3.44 7.12 -6.38
N GLU A 160 4.68 6.69 -6.54
CA GLU A 160 5.59 7.14 -7.60
C GLU A 160 6.09 5.88 -8.29
N VAL A 161 6.17 5.91 -9.62
CA VAL A 161 6.52 4.75 -10.44
C VAL A 161 7.48 5.13 -11.57
N ASN A 162 8.40 4.23 -11.89
CA ASN A 162 9.32 4.34 -13.00
C ASN A 162 8.65 3.73 -14.24
N GLY A 163 8.38 4.56 -15.23
CA GLY A 163 7.73 4.16 -16.48
C GLY A 163 6.21 4.05 -16.32
N ASP A 164 5.60 3.12 -17.06
CA ASP A 164 4.14 3.09 -17.18
C ASP A 164 3.45 2.56 -15.91
N PHE A 165 2.42 3.27 -15.47
CA PHE A 165 1.63 2.89 -14.32
C PHE A 165 0.85 1.58 -14.56
N ARG A 166 1.16 0.57 -13.75
CA ARG A 166 0.50 -0.74 -13.73
C ARG A 166 0.41 -1.33 -12.32
N HIS A 167 0.73 -0.51 -11.33
CA HIS A 167 1.04 -0.90 -9.96
C HIS A 167 -0.24 -0.91 -9.12
N VAL A 168 -1.24 -1.69 -9.54
CA VAL A 168 -2.52 -1.83 -8.84
C VAL A 168 -2.80 -3.31 -8.61
N LEU A 169 -3.13 -3.66 -7.36
CA LEU A 169 -3.50 -5.02 -6.97
C LEU A 169 -4.42 -4.99 -5.75
N CYS A 170 -5.23 -6.02 -5.56
CA CYS A 170 -6.01 -6.21 -4.34
C CYS A 170 -5.53 -7.44 -3.57
N THR A 171 -5.73 -7.45 -2.25
CA THR A 171 -5.31 -8.57 -1.41
C THR A 171 -6.19 -8.72 -0.18
N ARG A 172 -6.22 -9.92 0.39
CA ARG A 172 -6.74 -10.20 1.74
C ARG A 172 -5.62 -10.39 2.77
N GLN A 173 -4.37 -10.38 2.31
CA GLN A 173 -3.19 -10.67 3.12
C GLN A 173 -2.46 -9.40 3.55
N LEU A 174 -1.50 -9.56 4.45
CA LEU A 174 -0.44 -8.57 4.65
C LEU A 174 0.31 -8.33 3.34
N ILE A 175 0.96 -7.17 3.20
CA ILE A 175 1.83 -6.89 2.06
C ILE A 175 3.25 -6.52 2.51
N ASP A 176 4.19 -6.79 1.62
CA ASP A 176 5.55 -6.27 1.66
C ASP A 176 5.59 -4.87 1.01
N ASP A 177 6.58 -4.05 1.33
CA ASP A 177 6.67 -2.71 0.74
C ASP A 177 7.10 -2.70 -0.73
N CYS A 178 7.45 -3.85 -1.29
CA CYS A 178 7.76 -4.06 -2.70
C CYS A 178 6.76 -5.03 -3.38
N THR A 179 5.52 -5.10 -2.88
CA THR A 179 4.53 -6.09 -3.36
C THR A 179 4.15 -5.92 -4.83
N VAL A 180 4.00 -4.72 -5.36
CA VAL A 180 3.67 -4.52 -6.79
C VAL A 180 4.82 -3.95 -7.61
N SER A 181 5.92 -3.54 -6.98
CA SER A 181 7.13 -3.08 -7.67
C SER A 181 8.41 -3.46 -6.94
N LEU A 182 9.47 -3.74 -7.72
CA LEU A 182 10.83 -3.96 -7.25
C LEU A 182 11.77 -2.80 -7.59
N GLN A 183 11.25 -1.78 -8.27
CA GLN A 183 12.07 -0.70 -8.77
C GLN A 183 12.48 0.26 -7.66
N THR A 184 13.61 0.92 -7.88
CA THR A 184 14.15 1.85 -6.89
C THR A 184 13.21 3.04 -6.72
N LYS A 185 12.98 3.45 -5.46
CA LYS A 185 12.05 4.51 -5.02
C LYS A 185 10.56 4.17 -5.11
N GLU A 186 10.19 3.04 -5.70
CA GLU A 186 8.82 2.58 -5.70
C GLU A 186 8.52 1.83 -4.40
N ARG A 187 7.39 2.15 -3.78
CA ARG A 187 6.91 1.52 -2.55
C ARG A 187 5.44 1.26 -2.68
N THR A 188 5.04 0.04 -2.33
CA THR A 188 3.65 -0.36 -2.31
C THR A 188 2.98 0.05 -1.02
N TYR A 189 1.91 0.83 -1.17
CA TYR A 189 1.01 1.26 -0.10
C TYR A 189 -0.22 0.38 -0.09
N ILE A 190 -0.75 0.12 1.10
CA ILE A 190 -2.01 -0.60 1.29
C ILE A 190 -3.07 0.31 1.89
N PHE A 191 -4.26 0.26 1.33
CA PHE A 191 -5.46 0.92 1.82
C PHE A 191 -6.48 -0.17 2.19
N PRO A 192 -6.55 -0.59 3.47
CA PRO A 192 -7.59 -1.49 3.94
C PRO A 192 -8.96 -0.86 3.72
N LEU A 193 -9.93 -1.61 3.20
CA LEU A 193 -11.29 -1.12 2.99
C LEU A 193 -11.99 -0.87 4.33
N TYR A 194 -11.76 -1.73 5.32
CA TYR A 194 -12.35 -1.61 6.64
C TYR A 194 -11.33 -1.30 7.72
N LEU A 195 -11.76 -0.54 8.72
CA LEU A 195 -11.05 -0.29 9.96
C LEU A 195 -11.73 -1.05 11.10
N TYR A 196 -10.91 -1.49 12.05
CA TYR A 196 -11.28 -2.28 13.21
C TYR A 196 -10.86 -1.52 14.47
N PRO A 197 -11.64 -1.60 15.57
CA PRO A 197 -11.29 -0.95 16.83
C PRO A 197 -9.94 -1.48 17.34
N ALA A 198 -9.12 -0.61 17.93
CA ALA A 198 -7.94 -1.09 18.65
C ALA A 198 -8.32 -1.82 19.93
N GLU A 199 -7.38 -2.61 20.44
CA GLU A 199 -7.52 -3.19 21.77
C GLU A 199 -7.68 -2.06 22.80
N GLY A 200 -8.75 -2.11 23.59
CA GLY A 200 -9.10 -1.07 24.57
C GLY A 200 -9.86 0.14 24.02
N GLU A 201 -10.14 0.21 22.71
CA GLU A 201 -11.01 1.25 22.13
C GLU A 201 -12.50 0.83 22.16
N MET A 202 -13.39 1.83 22.09
CA MET A 202 -14.81 1.60 21.90
C MET A 202 -15.06 0.81 20.61
N GLN A 203 -15.91 -0.20 20.70
CA GLN A 203 -16.27 -1.03 19.55
C GLN A 203 -17.09 -0.22 18.56
N PHE A 204 -16.87 -0.47 17.27
CA PHE A 204 -17.73 0.06 16.22
C PHE A 204 -19.04 -0.73 16.18
N GLU A 205 -20.13 -0.06 15.84
CA GLU A 205 -21.38 -0.72 15.49
C GLU A 205 -21.12 -1.65 14.29
N GLY A 206 -21.52 -2.92 14.36
CA GLY A 206 -21.16 -3.93 13.35
C GLY A 206 -19.71 -4.46 13.38
N GLY A 207 -18.87 -3.97 14.30
CA GLY A 207 -17.51 -4.48 14.55
C GLY A 207 -16.41 -3.95 13.62
N ARG A 208 -16.76 -3.26 12.53
CA ARG A 208 -15.84 -2.56 11.63
C ARG A 208 -16.51 -1.31 11.04
N ARG A 209 -15.71 -0.39 10.48
CA ARG A 209 -16.23 0.79 9.74
C ARG A 209 -15.44 0.99 8.45
N PRO A 210 -15.99 1.65 7.42
CA PRO A 210 -15.27 1.86 6.18
C PRO A 210 -14.12 2.86 6.36
N ASN A 211 -12.99 2.60 5.71
CA ASN A 211 -11.86 3.51 5.58
C ASN A 211 -12.09 4.46 4.41
N LEU A 212 -13.18 5.21 4.45
CA LEU A 212 -13.61 6.10 3.37
C LEU A 212 -13.89 7.51 3.91
N ASN A 213 -13.43 8.52 3.18
CA ASN A 213 -13.64 9.91 3.53
C ASN A 213 -15.14 10.27 3.42
N PRO A 214 -15.78 10.76 4.50
CA PRO A 214 -17.19 11.15 4.48
C PRO A 214 -17.55 12.18 3.40
N GLU A 215 -16.64 13.10 3.06
CA GLU A 215 -16.87 14.10 2.01
C GLU A 215 -16.89 13.45 0.62
N PHE A 216 -16.00 12.48 0.38
CA PHE A 216 -16.01 11.68 -0.85
C PHE A 216 -17.30 10.86 -0.95
N ILE A 217 -17.71 10.20 0.14
CA ILE A 217 -18.96 9.44 0.19
C ILE A 217 -20.13 10.36 -0.16
N LYS A 218 -20.20 11.55 0.44
CA LYS A 218 -21.23 12.53 0.14
C LYS A 218 -21.21 12.95 -1.34
N ALA A 219 -20.05 13.21 -1.90
CA ALA A 219 -19.92 13.56 -3.32
C ALA A 219 -20.43 12.46 -4.25
N VAL A 220 -20.16 11.19 -3.93
CA VAL A 220 -20.67 10.02 -4.67
C VAL A 220 -22.19 9.88 -4.48
N SER A 221 -22.69 9.99 -3.25
CA SER A 221 -24.13 9.96 -2.95
C SER A 221 -24.90 11.03 -3.73
N ASP A 222 -24.42 12.27 -3.71
CA ASP A 222 -25.04 13.40 -4.41
C ASP A 222 -25.03 13.19 -5.93
N LYS A 223 -23.94 12.61 -6.47
CA LYS A 223 -23.81 12.37 -7.92
C LYS A 223 -24.69 11.24 -8.43
N LEU A 224 -24.81 10.14 -7.66
CA LEU A 224 -25.56 8.95 -8.06
C LEU A 224 -27.04 8.99 -7.62
N GLY A 225 -27.38 9.86 -6.66
CA GLY A 225 -28.70 9.88 -6.03
C GLY A 225 -28.99 8.64 -5.17
N LEU A 226 -27.94 8.01 -4.62
CA LEU A 226 -28.01 6.80 -3.81
C LEU A 226 -27.56 7.07 -2.37
N LYS A 227 -28.11 6.31 -1.41
CA LYS A 227 -27.71 6.36 0.00
C LYS A 227 -26.51 5.45 0.26
N PHE A 228 -25.59 5.91 1.09
CA PHE A 228 -24.46 5.07 1.50
C PHE A 228 -24.86 4.12 2.63
N ILE A 229 -24.46 2.86 2.53
CA ILE A 229 -24.42 1.90 3.64
C ILE A 229 -22.98 1.69 4.10
N ASP A 230 -22.78 1.43 5.40
CA ASP A 230 -21.45 1.39 6.02
C ASP A 230 -20.71 0.06 5.86
N ASP A 231 -21.40 -1.00 5.43
CA ASP A 231 -20.82 -2.33 5.24
C ASP A 231 -21.30 -3.01 3.95
N GLY A 232 -20.45 -3.84 3.37
CA GLY A 232 -20.73 -4.61 2.15
C GLY A 232 -21.00 -3.79 0.89
N ARG A 233 -21.92 -4.31 0.08
CA ARG A 233 -22.36 -3.77 -1.20
C ARG A 233 -23.81 -3.30 -1.11
N GLY A 234 -24.13 -2.21 -1.80
CA GLY A 234 -25.50 -1.77 -1.97
C GLY A 234 -26.24 -2.54 -3.06
N ASP A 235 -27.50 -2.17 -3.25
CA ASP A 235 -28.38 -2.72 -4.28
C ASP A 235 -28.31 -1.97 -5.63
N PHE A 236 -27.62 -0.83 -5.68
CA PHE A 236 -27.57 0.13 -6.81
C PHE A 236 -28.93 0.71 -7.25
N GLU A 237 -30.01 0.37 -6.56
CA GLU A 237 -31.34 0.97 -6.75
C GLU A 237 -31.53 2.15 -5.80
N GLN A 238 -31.22 1.93 -4.52
CA GLN A 238 -31.36 2.90 -3.44
C GLN A 238 -30.05 3.15 -2.71
N THR A 239 -29.13 2.19 -2.76
CA THR A 239 -27.92 2.19 -1.94
C THR A 239 -26.65 1.81 -2.70
N PHE A 240 -25.51 2.26 -2.19
CA PHE A 240 -24.18 1.78 -2.54
C PHE A 240 -23.36 1.62 -1.25
N GLY A 241 -22.37 0.74 -1.29
CA GLY A 241 -21.54 0.43 -0.12
C GLY A 241 -20.03 0.62 -0.37
N PRO A 242 -19.21 0.41 0.67
CA PRO A 242 -17.75 0.50 0.56
C PRO A 242 -17.15 -0.48 -0.46
N GLU A 243 -17.69 -1.69 -0.59
CA GLU A 243 -17.18 -2.65 -1.57
C GLU A 243 -17.44 -2.21 -3.03
N ASP A 244 -18.51 -1.45 -3.27
CA ASP A 244 -18.81 -0.90 -4.60
C ASP A 244 -17.80 0.19 -4.98
N ILE A 245 -17.46 1.09 -4.05
CA ILE A 245 -16.37 2.07 -4.24
C ILE A 245 -15.04 1.36 -4.50
N PHE A 246 -14.73 0.31 -3.74
CA PHE A 246 -13.49 -0.46 -3.91
C PHE A 246 -13.41 -1.07 -5.31
N ASN A 247 -14.48 -1.73 -5.76
CA ASN A 247 -14.56 -2.38 -7.06
C ASN A 247 -14.48 -1.36 -8.20
N TYR A 248 -15.17 -0.23 -8.06
CA TYR A 248 -15.12 0.88 -9.02
C TYR A 248 -13.69 1.45 -9.14
N ALA A 249 -13.02 1.73 -8.02
CA ALA A 249 -11.64 2.19 -8.02
C ALA A 249 -10.71 1.19 -8.71
N TYR A 250 -10.88 -0.10 -8.40
CA TYR A 250 -10.11 -1.17 -9.02
C TYR A 250 -10.32 -1.22 -10.54
N ALA A 251 -11.57 -1.11 -11.01
CA ALA A 251 -11.91 -1.11 -12.44
C ALA A 251 -11.32 0.11 -13.16
N VAL A 252 -11.52 1.32 -12.62
CA VAL A 252 -11.00 2.57 -13.22
C VAL A 252 -9.49 2.52 -13.34
N PHE A 253 -8.78 2.12 -12.27
CA PHE A 253 -7.33 2.09 -12.30
C PHE A 253 -6.75 0.93 -13.11
N HIS A 254 -7.58 -0.01 -13.59
CA HIS A 254 -7.22 -1.00 -14.60
C HIS A 254 -7.62 -0.62 -16.03
N SER A 255 -8.41 0.45 -16.23
CA SER A 255 -8.84 0.90 -17.55
C SER A 255 -7.66 1.33 -18.42
N PRO A 256 -7.46 0.75 -19.61
CA PRO A 256 -6.42 1.18 -20.54
C PRO A 256 -6.57 2.65 -20.93
N THR A 257 -7.81 3.12 -21.11
CA THR A 257 -8.13 4.51 -21.45
C THR A 257 -7.71 5.46 -20.33
N TYR A 258 -7.98 5.10 -19.07
CA TYR A 258 -7.56 5.92 -17.93
C TYR A 258 -6.03 5.98 -17.83
N ARG A 259 -5.36 4.83 -17.91
CA ARG A 259 -3.89 4.73 -17.79
C ARG A 259 -3.16 5.46 -18.90
N SER A 260 -3.62 5.36 -20.14
CA SER A 260 -3.00 6.06 -21.27
C SER A 260 -3.26 7.56 -21.23
N ARG A 261 -4.49 7.98 -20.90
CA ARG A 261 -4.88 9.40 -20.85
C ARG A 261 -4.16 10.18 -19.76
N TYR A 262 -3.89 9.57 -18.61
CA TYR A 262 -3.28 10.22 -17.45
C TYR A 262 -1.86 9.70 -17.13
N ALA A 263 -1.19 9.08 -18.11
CA ALA A 263 0.10 8.41 -17.92
C ALA A 263 1.15 9.28 -17.24
N GLU A 264 1.26 10.56 -17.64
CA GLU A 264 2.23 11.50 -17.07
C GLU A 264 1.95 11.83 -15.60
N PHE A 265 0.68 11.90 -15.20
CA PHE A 265 0.30 12.21 -13.83
C PHE A 265 0.38 10.98 -12.91
N LEU A 266 0.12 9.79 -13.45
CA LEU A 266 0.19 8.52 -12.72
C LEU A 266 1.61 8.09 -12.36
N LYS A 267 2.64 8.70 -12.98
CA LYS A 267 4.05 8.45 -12.67
C LYS A 267 4.50 9.09 -11.36
N ILE A 268 3.91 10.22 -10.99
CA ILE A 268 4.48 11.14 -10.00
C ILE A 268 3.70 11.23 -8.70
N ASP A 269 2.45 10.73 -8.66
CA ASP A 269 1.66 10.71 -7.44
C ASP A 269 0.57 9.63 -7.51
N PHE A 270 -0.08 9.39 -6.37
CA PHE A 270 -1.16 8.42 -6.27
C PHE A 270 -2.26 8.65 -7.33
N PRO A 271 -2.88 7.56 -7.83
CA PRO A 271 -3.94 7.66 -8.83
C PRO A 271 -5.17 8.39 -8.26
N ARG A 272 -5.85 9.15 -9.12
CA ARG A 272 -7.06 9.90 -8.75
C ARG A 272 -8.31 9.30 -9.35
N LEU A 273 -9.29 9.04 -8.49
CA LEU A 273 -10.57 8.42 -8.79
C LEU A 273 -11.59 9.47 -9.27
N PRO A 274 -12.02 9.43 -10.54
CA PRO A 274 -13.14 10.24 -11.01
C PRO A 274 -14.45 9.77 -10.38
N ILE A 275 -15.43 10.65 -10.22
CA ILE A 275 -16.80 10.27 -9.83
C ILE A 275 -17.64 10.19 -11.10
N THR A 276 -18.24 9.03 -11.35
CA THR A 276 -19.13 8.80 -12.49
C THR A 276 -20.59 9.07 -12.14
N SER A 277 -21.41 9.37 -13.14
CA SER A 277 -22.88 9.34 -13.04
C SER A 277 -23.46 7.99 -13.46
N ASP A 278 -22.64 7.11 -14.03
CA ASP A 278 -23.01 5.75 -14.35
C ASP A 278 -23.06 4.89 -13.08
N LYS A 279 -24.11 4.09 -12.94
CA LYS A 279 -24.32 3.24 -11.76
C LYS A 279 -23.75 1.83 -11.96
N GLU A 280 -23.50 1.43 -13.21
CA GLU A 280 -22.90 0.14 -13.59
C GLU A 280 -21.39 0.28 -13.84
#